data_AF-A0AAD3D3Z8-F1
#
_entry.id   AF-A0AAD3D3Z8-F1
#
_cell.length_a   1.000
_cell.length_b   1.000
_cell.length_c   1.000
_cell.angle_alpha   90.00
_cell.angle_beta   90.00
_cell.angle_gamma   90.00
#
_symmetry.space_group_name_H-M   'P 1'
#
loop_
_entity.id
_entity.type
_entity.pdbx_description
1 polymer ?
#
loop_
_entity_poly.entity_id
_entity_poly.type
_entity_poly.pdbx_seq_one_letter_code
_entity_poly.pdbx_strand_id
1 'polypeptide(L)'
;MLNNQVKAALDNNGFSKIMCPFGILVFADADYSDDWLRYLSNVIASLVDTDGDGIADNDEVVKALAHEGNMGAGMRCGSTREQEDQEQKFYGIMDFTYSCQFYNDGDWNANGKNTLFEEAFHMYHQYGLASVWPTVFGYNPDDPLNDYEYSLVCRETASHQCVSPGWLHSENNCPNGAPFSPGNPADSPLSGTCNYPSCDCNEFFLQAYTKYIGLPYLLYSEYFPENRDTFMNMISPDFKNMLSDPQYSLRQSPPPDAYLVPNVIGTCTDSYVCCDDFPDKIKWKIKGVMSTLYCSDMTEYRCKKKKGKSLCPNECGTTATWCNKDAKGQVEFGTNENGDTIFKGCPFVKRVPEKIVQRCSKGNIAMACRETCKDYS
;
A
#
# COMPACT_ATOMS: atom_id res chain seq x y z
N MET A 1 -4.47 11.11 -13.58
CA MET A 1 -5.84 11.56 -13.18
C MET A 1 -6.81 10.39 -13.11
N LEU A 2 -7.54 10.21 -11.99
CA LEU A 2 -8.57 9.17 -11.86
C LEU A 2 -9.69 9.37 -12.89
N ASN A 3 -10.00 8.32 -13.66
CA ASN A 3 -11.07 8.34 -14.67
C ASN A 3 -12.43 8.73 -14.02
N ASN A 4 -13.20 9.61 -14.68
CA ASN A 4 -14.53 10.04 -14.22
C ASN A 4 -15.50 8.86 -14.02
N GLN A 5 -15.37 7.80 -14.82
CA GLN A 5 -16.16 6.57 -14.68
C GLN A 5 -15.79 5.83 -13.39
N VAL A 6 -14.50 5.67 -13.11
CA VAL A 6 -13.99 5.08 -11.86
C VAL A 6 -14.51 5.87 -10.67
N LYS A 7 -14.39 7.20 -10.71
CA LYS A 7 -14.90 8.07 -9.64
C LYS A 7 -16.40 7.89 -9.39
N ALA A 8 -17.20 7.91 -10.46
CA ALA A 8 -18.64 7.72 -10.35
C ALA A 8 -18.98 6.32 -9.80
N ALA A 9 -18.23 5.29 -10.17
CA ALA A 9 -18.42 3.93 -9.65
C ALA A 9 -18.13 3.85 -8.15
N LEU A 10 -17.04 4.48 -7.67
CA LEU A 10 -16.72 4.54 -6.25
C LEU A 10 -17.83 5.26 -5.45
N ASP A 11 -18.21 6.46 -5.90
CA ASP A 11 -19.25 7.27 -5.26
C ASP A 11 -20.61 6.52 -5.20
N ASN A 12 -21.03 5.90 -6.31
CA ASN A 12 -22.30 5.17 -6.40
C ASN A 12 -22.34 3.91 -5.52
N ASN A 13 -21.18 3.36 -5.18
CA ASN A 13 -21.06 2.13 -4.39
C ASN A 13 -20.62 2.36 -2.94
N GLY A 14 -20.59 3.62 -2.48
CA GLY A 14 -20.34 3.96 -1.08
C GLY A 14 -18.87 3.99 -0.67
N PHE A 15 -17.95 3.94 -1.63
CA PHE A 15 -16.52 4.07 -1.37
C PHE A 15 -16.14 5.56 -1.37
N SER A 16 -15.62 6.03 -0.24
CA SER A 16 -15.38 7.46 -0.01
C SER A 16 -13.96 7.79 0.45
N LYS A 17 -13.19 6.77 0.86
CA LYS A 17 -11.76 6.87 1.17
C LYS A 17 -10.96 6.31 0.01
N ILE A 18 -9.93 7.05 -0.39
CA ILE A 18 -9.10 6.70 -1.54
C ILE A 18 -7.65 7.04 -1.20
N MET A 19 -6.75 6.10 -1.47
CA MET A 19 -5.30 6.31 -1.51
C MET A 19 -4.78 5.79 -2.85
N CYS A 20 -3.74 6.42 -3.38
CA CYS A 20 -3.21 6.12 -4.72
C CYS A 20 -1.68 6.00 -4.72
N PRO A 21 -1.07 5.05 -3.98
CA PRO A 21 0.38 4.84 -4.07
C PRO A 21 0.79 4.61 -5.52
N PHE A 22 1.63 5.49 -6.07
CA PHE A 22 2.05 5.45 -7.48
C PHE A 22 0.90 5.35 -8.51
N GLY A 23 -0.28 5.92 -8.17
CA GLY A 23 -1.45 5.87 -9.06
C GLY A 23 -2.23 4.55 -9.04
N ILE A 24 -1.83 3.58 -8.21
CA ILE A 24 -2.52 2.31 -7.99
C ILE A 24 -3.64 2.52 -6.97
N LEU A 25 -4.86 2.10 -7.31
CA LEU A 25 -6.03 2.50 -6.53
C LEU A 25 -6.24 1.61 -5.30
N VAL A 26 -6.35 2.23 -4.12
CA VAL A 26 -6.81 1.61 -2.88
C VAL A 26 -8.00 2.40 -2.38
N PHE A 27 -9.14 1.74 -2.16
CA PHE A 27 -10.38 2.44 -1.83
C PHE A 27 -11.18 1.72 -0.76
N ALA A 28 -11.87 2.50 0.08
CA ALA A 28 -12.67 1.99 1.17
C ALA A 28 -13.93 2.81 1.46
N ASP A 29 -14.91 2.21 2.13
CA ASP A 29 -16.07 2.95 2.64
C ASP A 29 -15.68 3.86 3.82
N ALA A 30 -16.66 4.66 4.27
CA ALA A 30 -16.43 5.68 5.29
C ALA A 30 -16.03 5.11 6.66
N ASP A 31 -16.43 3.88 6.98
CA ASP A 31 -16.26 3.28 8.30
C ASP A 31 -15.02 2.37 8.38
N TYR A 32 -14.38 2.08 7.25
CA TYR A 32 -13.11 1.34 7.22
C TYR A 32 -11.99 2.11 7.95
N SER A 33 -11.10 1.44 8.66
CA SER A 33 -10.04 2.11 9.44
C SER A 33 -9.03 2.84 8.55
N ASP A 34 -8.74 4.11 8.87
CA ASP A 34 -7.72 4.90 8.18
C ASP A 34 -6.32 4.30 8.35
N ASP A 35 -6.04 3.70 9.52
CA ASP A 35 -4.75 3.07 9.79
C ASP A 35 -4.51 1.84 8.91
N TRP A 36 -5.56 1.04 8.69
CA TRP A 36 -5.49 -0.13 7.81
C TRP A 36 -5.34 0.25 6.35
N LEU A 37 -6.12 1.25 5.91
CA LEU A 37 -6.02 1.78 4.55
C LEU A 37 -4.61 2.30 4.26
N ARG A 38 -4.02 3.01 5.22
CA ARG A 38 -2.65 3.50 5.12
C ARG A 38 -1.61 2.38 5.15
N TYR A 39 -1.78 1.38 6.01
CA TYR A 39 -0.89 0.22 6.04
C TYR A 39 -0.88 -0.51 4.69
N LEU A 40 -2.05 -0.82 4.13
CA LEU A 40 -2.17 -1.45 2.81
C LEU A 40 -1.51 -0.59 1.71
N SER A 41 -1.73 0.73 1.74
CA SER A 41 -1.10 1.65 0.79
C SER A 41 0.42 1.65 0.89
N ASN A 42 0.97 1.57 2.11
CA ASN A 42 2.42 1.43 2.33
C ASN A 42 2.96 0.09 1.82
N VAL A 43 2.20 -1.00 2.01
CA VAL A 43 2.57 -2.31 1.46
C VAL A 43 2.67 -2.24 -0.06
N ILE A 44 1.65 -1.70 -0.74
CA ILE A 44 1.65 -1.56 -2.20
C ILE A 44 2.80 -0.67 -2.67
N ALA A 45 3.01 0.49 -2.03
CA ALA A 45 4.14 1.35 -2.33
C ALA A 45 5.48 0.59 -2.21
N SER A 46 5.65 -0.22 -1.16
CA SER A 46 6.88 -0.99 -0.94
C SER A 46 7.08 -2.19 -1.88
N LEU A 47 6.03 -2.63 -2.57
CA LEU A 47 6.09 -3.67 -3.59
C LEU A 47 6.54 -3.13 -4.95
N VAL A 48 6.24 -1.85 -5.25
CA VAL A 48 6.62 -1.21 -6.53
C VAL A 48 7.84 -0.31 -6.43
N ASP A 49 8.11 0.23 -5.24
CA ASP A 49 9.36 0.87 -4.86
C ASP A 49 10.03 0.02 -3.78
N THR A 50 10.89 -0.87 -4.26
CA THR A 50 11.56 -1.88 -3.46
C THR A 50 12.80 -1.35 -2.73
N ASP A 51 13.43 -0.29 -3.23
CA ASP A 51 14.56 0.36 -2.57
C ASP A 51 14.15 1.50 -1.61
N GLY A 52 12.91 1.99 -1.75
CA GLY A 52 12.27 2.97 -0.89
C GLY A 52 12.68 4.41 -1.16
N ASP A 53 13.21 4.73 -2.35
CA ASP A 53 13.69 6.07 -2.69
C ASP A 53 12.58 7.05 -3.14
N GLY A 54 11.33 6.59 -3.21
CA GLY A 54 10.18 7.38 -3.63
C GLY A 54 9.88 7.29 -5.13
N ILE A 55 10.64 6.50 -5.88
CA ILE A 55 10.48 6.26 -7.32
C ILE A 55 10.12 4.79 -7.52
N ALA A 56 9.19 4.51 -8.43
CA ALA A 56 8.89 3.12 -8.75
C ALA A 56 10.09 2.46 -9.44
N ASP A 57 10.49 1.28 -8.96
CA ASP A 57 11.57 0.49 -9.56
C ASP A 57 11.14 -0.20 -10.85
N ASN A 58 9.82 -0.26 -11.11
CA ASN A 58 9.29 -0.85 -12.33
C ASN A 58 8.07 -0.09 -12.88
N ASP A 59 8.34 0.83 -13.80
CA ASP A 59 7.32 1.64 -14.46
C ASP A 59 6.29 0.80 -15.24
N GLU A 60 6.69 -0.33 -15.82
CA GLU A 60 5.75 -1.17 -16.59
C GLU A 60 4.76 -1.88 -15.67
N VAL A 61 5.21 -2.36 -14.51
CA VAL A 61 4.33 -2.93 -13.48
C VAL A 61 3.39 -1.86 -12.91
N VAL A 62 3.91 -0.66 -12.64
CA VAL A 62 3.05 0.46 -12.21
C VAL A 62 2.04 0.84 -13.29
N LYS A 63 2.42 0.91 -14.57
CA LYS A 63 1.47 1.19 -15.67
C LYS A 63 0.38 0.13 -15.81
N ALA A 64 0.69 -1.14 -15.53
CA ALA A 64 -0.28 -2.22 -15.56
C ALA A 64 -1.32 -2.10 -14.41
N LEU A 65 -0.87 -1.64 -13.23
CA LEU A 65 -1.74 -1.50 -12.05
C LEU A 65 -2.44 -0.13 -11.93
N ALA A 66 -1.79 0.94 -12.39
CA ALA A 66 -2.25 2.31 -12.18
C ALA A 66 -3.45 2.67 -13.07
N HIS A 67 -4.30 3.56 -12.56
CA HIS A 67 -5.52 4.00 -13.25
C HIS A 67 -5.31 5.28 -14.10
N GLU A 68 -4.07 5.53 -14.52
CA GLU A 68 -3.67 6.73 -15.28
C GLU A 68 -3.93 6.55 -16.78
N GLY A 69 -5.22 6.59 -17.18
CA GLY A 69 -5.62 6.37 -18.57
C GLY A 69 -5.81 4.90 -18.94
N ASN A 70 -5.56 3.99 -18.00
CA ASN A 70 -5.81 2.55 -18.10
C ASN A 70 -6.97 2.12 -17.18
N MET A 71 -7.44 0.89 -17.38
CA MET A 71 -8.36 0.19 -16.47
C MET A 71 -7.57 -0.64 -15.45
N GLY A 72 -6.52 -0.10 -14.81
CA GLY A 72 -5.67 -0.90 -13.92
C GLY A 72 -6.42 -1.61 -12.78
N ALA A 73 -5.72 -2.52 -12.08
CA ALA A 73 -6.28 -3.22 -10.91
C ALA A 73 -6.23 -2.37 -9.63
N GLY A 74 -7.13 -2.64 -8.68
CA GLY A 74 -7.17 -1.92 -7.41
C GLY A 74 -7.56 -2.77 -6.21
N MET A 75 -7.34 -2.23 -5.01
CA MET A 75 -7.74 -2.84 -3.74
C MET A 75 -9.05 -2.24 -3.25
N ARG A 76 -10.04 -3.11 -3.04
CA ARG A 76 -11.36 -2.81 -2.50
C ARG A 76 -11.44 -3.25 -1.04
N CYS A 77 -11.42 -2.29 -0.15
CA CYS A 77 -11.57 -2.53 1.28
C CYS A 77 -12.96 -2.13 1.77
N GLY A 78 -13.51 -2.88 2.71
CA GLY A 78 -14.85 -2.65 3.23
C GLY A 78 -14.94 -2.93 4.72
N SER A 79 -15.72 -2.13 5.44
CA SER A 79 -16.01 -2.30 6.86
C SER A 79 -16.87 -3.54 7.13
N THR A 80 -17.50 -4.10 6.08
CA THR A 80 -18.23 -5.36 6.13
C THR A 80 -17.91 -6.23 4.91
N ARG A 81 -18.17 -7.53 5.03
CA ARG A 81 -18.05 -8.48 3.91
C ARG A 81 -18.92 -8.07 2.72
N GLU A 82 -20.13 -7.59 2.93
CA GLU A 82 -21.03 -7.17 1.84
C GLU A 82 -20.49 -5.94 1.09
N GLN A 83 -19.68 -5.11 1.76
CA GLN A 83 -19.00 -3.99 1.12
C GLN A 83 -17.78 -4.47 0.32
N GLU A 84 -17.07 -5.47 0.82
CA GLU A 84 -15.99 -6.15 0.10
C GLU A 84 -16.48 -7.11 -0.99
N ASP A 85 -17.72 -7.61 -0.99
CA ASP A 85 -18.26 -8.53 -2.01
C ASP A 85 -18.96 -7.77 -3.16
N GLN A 86 -18.28 -6.73 -3.68
CA GLN A 86 -18.83 -5.81 -4.71
C GLN A 86 -18.01 -5.74 -6.00
N GLU A 87 -17.14 -6.71 -6.24
CA GLU A 87 -16.26 -6.78 -7.42
C GLU A 87 -17.01 -6.57 -8.74
N GLN A 88 -18.15 -7.24 -8.90
CA GLN A 88 -19.00 -7.17 -10.08
C GLN A 88 -19.46 -5.77 -10.45
N LYS A 89 -19.44 -4.82 -9.49
CA LYS A 89 -19.85 -3.44 -9.72
C LYS A 89 -18.76 -2.60 -10.40
N PHE A 90 -17.55 -3.13 -10.51
CA PHE A 90 -16.39 -2.49 -11.13
C PHE A 90 -15.99 -3.13 -12.46
N TYR A 91 -16.65 -4.22 -12.89
CA TYR A 91 -16.42 -4.83 -14.20
C TYR A 91 -16.64 -3.85 -15.34
N GLY A 92 -15.66 -3.77 -16.25
CA GLY A 92 -15.68 -2.82 -17.36
C GLY A 92 -15.31 -1.38 -16.98
N ILE A 93 -14.95 -1.14 -15.72
CA ILE A 93 -14.47 0.15 -15.20
C ILE A 93 -13.01 0.04 -14.73
N MET A 94 -12.69 -1.12 -14.15
CA MET A 94 -11.35 -1.57 -13.78
C MET A 94 -11.16 -2.99 -14.33
N ASP A 95 -9.91 -3.41 -14.52
CA ASP A 95 -9.55 -4.76 -14.96
C ASP A 95 -9.92 -5.75 -13.84
N PHE A 96 -9.62 -5.38 -12.59
CA PHE A 96 -9.99 -6.17 -11.43
C PHE A 96 -9.98 -5.35 -10.14
N THR A 97 -10.73 -5.82 -9.13
CA THR A 97 -10.66 -5.25 -7.79
C THR A 97 -10.53 -6.36 -6.75
N TYR A 98 -9.37 -6.43 -6.09
CA TYR A 98 -9.12 -7.41 -5.02
C TYR A 98 -9.85 -7.01 -3.76
N SER A 99 -10.43 -7.99 -3.08
CA SER A 99 -10.96 -7.80 -1.74
C SER A 99 -9.79 -7.62 -0.77
N CYS A 100 -9.86 -6.66 0.15
CA CYS A 100 -8.89 -6.58 1.24
C CYS A 100 -9.06 -7.71 2.27
N GLN A 101 -10.16 -8.48 2.18
CA GLN A 101 -10.55 -9.57 3.09
C GLN A 101 -10.50 -9.19 4.58
N PHE A 102 -10.71 -7.91 4.87
CA PHE A 102 -10.51 -7.36 6.21
C PHE A 102 -11.54 -7.91 7.21
N TYR A 103 -12.74 -8.26 6.74
CA TYR A 103 -13.81 -8.81 7.57
C TYR A 103 -13.42 -10.11 8.31
N ASN A 104 -12.34 -10.78 7.89
CA ASN A 104 -11.83 -11.98 8.55
C ASN A 104 -10.96 -11.69 9.78
N ASP A 105 -10.27 -10.53 9.85
CA ASP A 105 -9.18 -10.28 10.80
C ASP A 105 -9.23 -8.88 11.46
N GLY A 106 -10.42 -8.36 11.74
CA GLY A 106 -10.72 -6.95 12.11
C GLY A 106 -9.93 -6.26 13.25
N ASP A 107 -9.01 -6.95 13.92
CA ASP A 107 -8.12 -6.42 14.96
C ASP A 107 -6.73 -6.08 14.42
N TRP A 108 -6.15 -4.95 14.86
CA TRP A 108 -4.77 -4.56 14.53
C TRP A 108 -3.73 -5.56 15.09
N ASN A 109 -3.46 -6.61 14.32
CA ASN A 109 -2.61 -7.72 14.71
C ASN A 109 -1.79 -8.25 13.52
N ALA A 110 -0.97 -9.28 13.76
CA ALA A 110 -0.13 -9.89 12.73
C ALA A 110 -0.95 -10.60 11.63
N ASN A 111 -2.10 -11.18 11.96
CA ASN A 111 -2.96 -11.86 10.99
C ASN A 111 -3.51 -10.86 9.99
N GLY A 112 -4.19 -9.80 10.44
CA GLY A 112 -4.74 -8.78 9.54
C GLY A 112 -3.67 -8.08 8.69
N LYS A 113 -2.47 -7.88 9.23
CA LYS A 113 -1.32 -7.36 8.47
C LYS A 113 -0.87 -8.30 7.35
N ASN A 114 -0.89 -9.61 7.61
CA ASN A 114 -0.49 -10.61 6.63
C ASN A 114 -1.58 -10.83 5.58
N THR A 115 -2.86 -10.85 5.97
CA THR A 115 -4.00 -10.90 5.05
C THR A 115 -3.95 -9.72 4.07
N LEU A 116 -3.71 -8.50 4.55
CA LEU A 116 -3.56 -7.34 3.66
C LEU A 116 -2.32 -7.42 2.76
N PHE A 117 -1.23 -8.02 3.24
CA PHE A 117 -0.05 -8.24 2.40
C PHE A 117 -0.32 -9.26 1.30
N GLU A 118 -0.94 -10.39 1.64
CA GLU A 118 -1.35 -11.45 0.73
C GLU A 118 -2.23 -10.90 -0.39
N GLU A 119 -3.30 -10.19 -0.05
CA GLU A 119 -4.23 -9.64 -1.04
C GLU A 119 -3.57 -8.55 -1.91
N ALA A 120 -2.73 -7.70 -1.33
CA ALA A 120 -1.93 -6.74 -2.10
C ALA A 120 -0.95 -7.44 -3.05
N PHE A 121 -0.34 -8.54 -2.60
CA PHE A 121 0.60 -9.32 -3.38
C PHE A 121 -0.10 -10.06 -4.51
N HIS A 122 -1.30 -10.61 -4.30
CA HIS A 122 -2.12 -11.21 -5.35
C HIS A 122 -2.40 -10.20 -6.48
N MET A 123 -2.81 -8.99 -6.13
CA MET A 123 -2.97 -7.91 -7.10
C MET A 123 -1.67 -7.59 -7.84
N TYR A 124 -0.59 -7.36 -7.09
CA TYR A 124 0.73 -7.04 -7.65
C TYR A 124 1.27 -8.14 -8.58
N HIS A 125 1.09 -9.40 -8.21
CA HIS A 125 1.53 -10.53 -9.00
C HIS A 125 0.66 -10.72 -10.26
N GLN A 126 -0.66 -10.83 -10.11
CA GLN A 126 -1.55 -11.24 -11.21
C GLN A 126 -1.82 -10.13 -12.22
N TYR A 127 -1.92 -8.87 -11.78
CA TYR A 127 -2.20 -7.71 -12.65
C TYR A 127 -1.02 -6.75 -12.81
N GLY A 128 0.08 -7.00 -12.11
CA GLY A 128 1.35 -6.31 -12.30
C GLY A 128 2.37 -7.19 -13.02
N LEU A 129 3.04 -8.06 -12.26
CA LEU A 129 4.13 -8.91 -12.76
C LEU A 129 3.71 -9.81 -13.92
N ALA A 130 2.59 -10.53 -13.80
CA ALA A 130 2.08 -11.45 -14.82
C ALA A 130 1.61 -10.75 -16.09
N SER A 131 1.17 -9.49 -15.99
CA SER A 131 0.82 -8.68 -17.16
C SER A 131 2.05 -8.23 -17.95
N VAL A 132 3.15 -7.92 -17.25
CA VAL A 132 4.41 -7.46 -17.88
C VAL A 132 5.25 -8.64 -18.38
N TRP A 133 5.34 -9.72 -17.60
CA TRP A 133 6.11 -10.93 -17.96
C TRP A 133 5.29 -12.21 -17.83
N PRO A 134 4.34 -12.45 -18.76
CA PRO A 134 3.43 -13.58 -18.69
C PRO A 134 4.14 -14.94 -18.70
N THR A 135 5.25 -15.09 -19.43
CA THR A 135 6.01 -16.36 -19.46
C THR A 135 6.86 -16.62 -18.20
N VAL A 136 6.90 -15.66 -17.26
CA VAL A 136 7.60 -15.78 -15.98
C VAL A 136 6.60 -15.96 -14.85
N PHE A 137 5.62 -15.06 -14.75
CA PHE A 137 4.67 -14.98 -13.63
C PHE A 137 3.21 -15.30 -14.01
N GLY A 138 2.88 -15.34 -15.30
CA GLY A 138 1.50 -15.43 -15.77
C GLY A 138 0.99 -16.85 -15.98
N TYR A 139 -0.13 -16.90 -16.70
CA TYR A 139 -0.88 -18.13 -17.02
C TYR A 139 -1.19 -18.14 -18.50
N ASN A 140 -1.39 -19.33 -19.07
CA ASN A 140 -1.71 -19.43 -20.48
C ASN A 140 -3.10 -18.81 -20.74
N PRO A 141 -3.23 -17.78 -21.58
CA PRO A 141 -4.54 -17.21 -21.90
C PRO A 141 -5.43 -18.17 -22.73
N ASP A 142 -4.83 -19.13 -23.43
CA ASP A 142 -5.54 -20.12 -24.26
C ASP A 142 -5.97 -21.34 -23.44
N ASP A 143 -5.31 -21.63 -22.31
CA ASP A 143 -5.68 -22.70 -21.38
C ASP A 143 -5.41 -22.30 -19.91
N PRO A 144 -6.14 -21.31 -19.38
CA PRO A 144 -5.89 -20.72 -18.06
C PRO A 144 -6.23 -21.67 -16.91
N LEU A 145 -6.85 -22.81 -17.21
CA LEU A 145 -7.31 -23.77 -16.21
C LEU A 145 -6.36 -24.95 -16.03
N ASN A 146 -5.56 -25.31 -17.04
CA ASN A 146 -4.79 -26.56 -17.01
C ASN A 146 -3.31 -26.41 -17.36
N ASP A 147 -2.88 -25.32 -17.99
CA ASP A 147 -1.49 -25.20 -18.44
C ASP A 147 -0.56 -24.68 -17.33
N TYR A 148 0.02 -25.63 -16.58
CA TYR A 148 1.07 -25.37 -15.59
C TYR A 148 2.47 -25.25 -16.21
N GLU A 149 2.63 -25.46 -17.52
CA GLU A 149 3.93 -25.40 -18.20
C GLU A 149 4.23 -24.02 -18.78
N TYR A 150 3.23 -23.15 -18.86
CA TYR A 150 3.32 -21.84 -19.51
C TYR A 150 4.40 -20.93 -18.91
N SER A 151 4.35 -20.70 -17.59
CA SER A 151 5.23 -19.75 -16.90
C SER A 151 6.28 -20.46 -16.04
N LEU A 152 7.37 -19.75 -15.75
CA LEU A 152 8.38 -20.24 -14.82
C LEU A 152 7.79 -20.55 -13.45
N VAL A 153 6.93 -19.67 -12.93
CA VAL A 153 6.25 -19.86 -11.64
C VAL A 153 5.39 -21.12 -11.64
N CYS A 154 4.60 -21.35 -12.69
CA CYS A 154 3.76 -22.54 -12.73
C CYS A 154 4.55 -23.84 -12.91
N ARG A 155 5.62 -23.85 -13.70
CA ARG A 155 6.51 -25.01 -13.81
C ARG A 155 7.17 -25.33 -12.47
N GLU A 156 7.58 -24.31 -11.74
CA GLU A 156 8.12 -24.50 -10.39
C GLU A 156 7.07 -25.08 -9.45
N THR A 157 5.85 -24.53 -9.47
CA THR A 157 4.71 -25.01 -8.66
C THR A 157 4.43 -26.50 -8.93
N ALA A 158 4.27 -26.86 -10.20
CA ALA A 158 4.02 -28.25 -10.62
C ALA A 158 5.14 -29.20 -10.16
N SER A 159 6.40 -28.75 -10.17
CA SER A 159 7.54 -29.57 -9.74
C SER A 159 7.55 -29.92 -8.24
N HIS A 160 6.75 -29.22 -7.44
CA HIS A 160 6.69 -29.37 -5.98
C HIS A 160 5.34 -29.88 -5.44
N GLN A 161 4.33 -30.06 -6.29
CA GLN A 161 3.01 -30.52 -5.87
C GLN A 161 3.07 -31.90 -5.21
N CYS A 162 2.58 -31.99 -3.97
CA CYS A 162 2.52 -33.21 -3.17
C CYS A 162 3.88 -33.87 -2.88
N VAL A 163 4.95 -33.07 -2.84
CA VAL A 163 6.32 -33.50 -2.52
C VAL A 163 6.71 -32.99 -1.12
N SER A 164 7.62 -33.67 -0.41
CA SER A 164 8.24 -33.12 0.81
C SER A 164 9.78 -33.17 0.80
N PRO A 165 10.49 -32.03 0.95
CA PRO A 165 9.93 -30.66 0.94
C PRO A 165 9.29 -30.34 -0.42
N GLY A 166 8.20 -29.59 -0.39
CA GLY A 166 7.43 -29.26 -1.59
C GLY A 166 6.27 -28.35 -1.23
N TRP A 167 5.11 -28.55 -1.84
CA TRP A 167 3.98 -27.68 -1.63
C TRP A 167 2.64 -28.38 -1.90
N LEU A 168 1.61 -27.95 -1.19
CA LEU A 168 0.22 -28.34 -1.39
C LEU A 168 -0.71 -27.19 -0.99
N HIS A 169 -1.55 -26.73 -1.91
CA HIS A 169 -2.63 -25.81 -1.57
C HIS A 169 -3.65 -26.50 -0.63
N SER A 170 -4.12 -25.79 0.40
CA SER A 170 -5.01 -26.35 1.44
C SER A 170 -6.37 -26.83 0.90
N GLU A 171 -6.79 -26.29 -0.25
CA GLU A 171 -8.02 -26.66 -0.95
C GLU A 171 -7.86 -27.81 -1.97
N ASN A 172 -6.64 -28.29 -2.15
CA ASN A 172 -6.30 -29.34 -3.11
C ASN A 172 -5.98 -30.65 -2.38
N ASN A 173 -6.15 -31.77 -3.09
CA ASN A 173 -5.95 -33.10 -2.55
C ASN A 173 -4.85 -33.81 -3.32
N CYS A 174 -3.92 -34.39 -2.57
CA CYS A 174 -2.89 -35.23 -3.14
C CYS A 174 -3.40 -36.63 -3.49
N PRO A 175 -2.84 -37.27 -4.52
CA PRO A 175 -3.07 -38.68 -4.79
C PRO A 175 -2.55 -39.57 -3.65
N ASN A 176 -3.07 -40.80 -3.57
CA ASN A 176 -2.65 -41.79 -2.58
C ASN A 176 -1.13 -42.03 -2.65
N GLY A 177 -0.47 -42.04 -1.49
CA GLY A 177 0.97 -42.24 -1.36
C GLY A 177 1.80 -40.97 -1.23
N ALA A 178 1.16 -39.79 -1.26
CA ALA A 178 1.78 -38.53 -0.88
C ALA A 178 2.08 -38.44 0.63
N PRO A 179 3.05 -37.61 1.05
CA PRO A 179 3.96 -36.85 0.19
C PRO A 179 4.95 -37.74 -0.55
N PHE A 180 5.25 -37.39 -1.79
CA PHE A 180 6.26 -38.03 -2.61
C PHE A 180 7.67 -37.50 -2.34
N SER A 181 8.68 -38.22 -2.83
CA SER A 181 10.08 -37.78 -2.75
C SER A 181 10.38 -36.67 -3.76
N PRO A 182 11.32 -35.74 -3.45
CA PRO A 182 11.76 -34.70 -4.38
C PRO A 182 12.14 -35.24 -5.76
N GLY A 183 11.65 -34.58 -6.82
CA GLY A 183 11.81 -35.02 -8.21
C GLY A 183 10.74 -35.99 -8.71
N ASN A 184 9.74 -36.33 -7.90
CA ASN A 184 8.58 -37.14 -8.30
C ASN A 184 7.26 -36.47 -7.85
N PRO A 185 6.90 -35.29 -8.40
CA PRO A 185 5.67 -34.60 -8.06
C PRO A 185 4.43 -35.37 -8.52
N ALA A 186 3.27 -34.99 -7.97
CA ALA A 186 1.99 -35.36 -8.53
C ALA A 186 1.76 -34.66 -9.89
N ASP A 187 0.91 -35.24 -10.74
CA ASP A 187 0.48 -34.57 -11.97
C ASP A 187 -0.40 -33.36 -11.63
N SER A 188 -0.14 -32.23 -12.27
CA SER A 188 -0.98 -31.03 -12.24
C SER A 188 -2.04 -31.08 -13.36
N PRO A 189 -3.26 -30.56 -13.15
CA PRO A 189 -3.79 -30.01 -11.89
C PRO A 189 -4.16 -31.10 -10.88
N LEU A 190 -4.01 -30.79 -9.59
CA LEU A 190 -4.54 -31.62 -8.51
C LEU A 190 -6.08 -31.61 -8.49
N SER A 191 -6.70 -32.53 -7.75
CA SER A 191 -8.14 -32.45 -7.48
C SER A 191 -8.43 -31.49 -6.32
N GLY A 192 -9.29 -30.49 -6.52
CA GLY A 192 -9.63 -29.51 -5.48
C GLY A 192 -10.42 -28.32 -6.02
N THR A 193 -10.52 -27.26 -5.24
CA THR A 193 -11.22 -26.01 -5.63
C THR A 193 -10.28 -24.87 -6.04
N CYS A 194 -8.99 -24.95 -5.71
CA CYS A 194 -7.96 -24.00 -6.12
C CYS A 194 -6.92 -24.71 -7.00
N ASN A 195 -7.37 -25.48 -7.98
CA ASN A 195 -6.50 -26.35 -8.78
C ASN A 195 -6.17 -25.78 -10.16
N TYR A 196 -6.42 -24.49 -10.39
CA TYR A 196 -6.10 -23.80 -11.63
C TYR A 196 -4.79 -23.01 -11.47
N PRO A 197 -4.01 -22.81 -12.55
CA PRO A 197 -2.79 -22.01 -12.52
C PRO A 197 -2.95 -20.65 -11.84
N SER A 198 -4.05 -19.94 -12.13
CA SER A 198 -4.33 -18.60 -11.57
C SER A 198 -4.57 -18.57 -10.06
N CYS A 199 -4.79 -19.73 -9.44
CA CYS A 199 -4.96 -19.87 -8.00
C CYS A 199 -3.71 -20.54 -7.41
N ASP A 200 -3.38 -21.72 -7.91
CA ASP A 200 -2.36 -22.60 -7.35
C ASP A 200 -0.94 -22.02 -7.52
N CYS A 201 -0.57 -21.56 -8.73
CA CYS A 201 0.74 -20.97 -8.96
C CYS A 201 0.90 -19.61 -8.26
N ASN A 202 -0.20 -18.85 -8.13
CA ASN A 202 -0.23 -17.57 -7.43
C ASN A 202 0.09 -17.73 -5.94
N GLU A 203 -0.58 -18.69 -5.30
CA GLU A 203 -0.42 -19.03 -3.89
C GLU A 203 0.96 -19.62 -3.59
N PHE A 204 1.46 -20.50 -4.47
CA PHE A 204 2.84 -20.99 -4.39
C PHE A 204 3.82 -19.82 -4.46
N PHE A 205 3.66 -18.89 -5.41
CA PHE A 205 4.59 -17.78 -5.57
C PHE A 205 4.59 -16.83 -4.37
N LEU A 206 3.42 -16.53 -3.80
CA LEU A 206 3.32 -15.74 -2.57
C LEU A 206 4.14 -16.38 -1.44
N GLN A 207 3.97 -17.68 -1.20
CA GLN A 207 4.70 -18.38 -0.15
C GLN A 207 6.20 -18.49 -0.46
N ALA A 208 6.56 -18.76 -1.72
CA ALA A 208 7.94 -18.80 -2.19
C ALA A 208 8.64 -17.45 -2.01
N TYR A 209 7.98 -16.37 -2.41
CA TYR A 209 8.51 -15.03 -2.32
C TYR A 209 8.61 -14.54 -0.87
N THR A 210 7.59 -14.77 -0.04
CA THR A 210 7.63 -14.40 1.38
C THR A 210 8.71 -15.17 2.13
N LYS A 211 8.91 -16.47 1.83
CA LYS A 211 10.02 -17.26 2.35
C LYS A 211 11.37 -16.74 1.87
N TYR A 212 11.46 -16.38 0.60
CA TYR A 212 12.65 -15.80 0.01
C TYR A 212 13.01 -14.49 0.71
N ILE A 213 12.12 -13.53 0.85
CA ILE A 213 12.46 -12.24 1.47
C ILE A 213 12.56 -12.32 3.00
N GLY A 214 12.17 -13.43 3.62
CA GLY A 214 12.21 -13.63 5.08
C GLY A 214 11.04 -12.96 5.81
N LEU A 215 9.91 -12.77 5.13
CA LEU A 215 8.68 -12.29 5.77
C LEU A 215 8.05 -13.47 6.54
N PRO A 216 7.76 -13.32 7.85
CA PRO A 216 7.05 -14.34 8.60
C PRO A 216 5.60 -14.44 8.11
N TYR A 217 5.38 -15.34 7.15
CA TYR A 217 4.07 -15.72 6.66
C TYR A 217 3.41 -16.71 7.63
N LEU A 218 2.14 -16.49 7.94
CA LEU A 218 1.47 -17.19 9.04
C LEU A 218 0.98 -18.59 8.66
N LEU A 219 0.77 -18.86 7.37
CA LEU A 219 0.14 -20.08 6.88
C LEU A 219 0.89 -20.63 5.67
N TYR A 220 2.13 -21.09 5.90
CA TYR A 220 2.79 -21.91 4.89
C TYR A 220 2.02 -23.22 4.69
N SER A 221 1.88 -23.61 3.43
CA SER A 221 1.23 -24.82 2.97
C SER A 221 1.84 -26.09 3.55
N GLU A 222 1.09 -27.18 3.49
CA GLU A 222 1.62 -28.50 3.83
C GLU A 222 2.86 -28.82 2.96
N TYR A 223 3.85 -29.47 3.57
CA TYR A 223 5.16 -29.81 3.00
C TYR A 223 6.08 -28.63 2.68
N PHE A 224 5.62 -27.39 2.84
CA PHE A 224 6.43 -26.22 2.55
C PHE A 224 7.59 -26.08 3.54
N PRO A 225 8.80 -25.70 3.08
CA PRO A 225 9.96 -25.59 3.94
C PRO A 225 9.77 -24.61 5.11
N GLU A 226 10.13 -25.05 6.32
CA GLU A 226 10.06 -24.20 7.52
C GLU A 226 11.05 -23.02 7.45
N ASN A 227 12.26 -23.27 6.93
CA ASN A 227 13.35 -22.27 6.90
C ASN A 227 13.79 -21.94 5.46
N ARG A 228 14.43 -20.78 5.32
CA ARG A 228 14.88 -20.26 4.03
C ARG A 228 15.91 -21.16 3.37
N ASP A 229 16.84 -21.78 4.10
CA ASP A 229 17.89 -22.62 3.50
C ASP A 229 17.30 -23.89 2.86
N THR A 230 16.34 -24.55 3.54
CA THR A 230 15.62 -25.69 2.97
C THR A 230 14.82 -25.26 1.74
N PHE A 231 14.17 -24.09 1.77
CA PHE A 231 13.48 -23.53 0.60
C PHE A 231 14.44 -23.28 -0.57
N MET A 232 15.57 -22.61 -0.32
CA MET A 232 16.57 -22.34 -1.35
C MET A 232 17.24 -23.62 -1.87
N ASN A 233 17.17 -24.76 -1.16
CA ASN A 233 17.62 -26.06 -1.66
C ASN A 233 16.53 -26.80 -2.44
N MET A 234 15.26 -26.53 -2.13
CA MET A 234 14.09 -27.13 -2.79
C MET A 234 13.91 -26.62 -4.21
N ILE A 235 13.99 -25.30 -4.42
CA ILE A 235 13.66 -24.67 -5.71
C ILE A 235 14.74 -24.86 -6.78
N SER A 236 14.34 -24.78 -8.05
CA SER A 236 15.23 -24.91 -9.21
C SER A 236 16.23 -23.74 -9.34
N PRO A 237 17.35 -23.92 -10.07
CA PRO A 237 18.27 -22.83 -10.37
C PRO A 237 17.61 -21.65 -11.10
N ASP A 238 16.71 -21.92 -12.05
CA ASP A 238 16.03 -20.89 -12.83
C ASP A 238 15.13 -20.03 -11.95
N PHE A 239 14.41 -20.65 -11.02
CA PHE A 239 13.57 -19.93 -10.07
C PHE A 239 14.41 -19.09 -9.08
N LYS A 240 15.56 -19.59 -8.61
CA LYS A 240 16.50 -18.79 -7.80
C LYS A 240 17.02 -17.57 -8.54
N ASN A 241 17.37 -17.76 -9.82
CA ASN A 241 17.84 -16.67 -10.66
C ASN A 241 16.73 -15.63 -10.80
N MET A 242 15.50 -16.03 -11.09
CA MET A 242 14.35 -15.12 -11.17
C MET A 242 14.11 -14.31 -9.88
N LEU A 243 14.18 -14.93 -8.70
CA LEU A 243 13.99 -14.24 -7.42
C LEU A 243 15.01 -13.12 -7.13
N SER A 244 16.18 -13.21 -7.75
CA SER A 244 17.29 -12.26 -7.58
C SER A 244 17.59 -11.43 -8.82
N ASP A 245 16.81 -11.60 -9.90
CA ASP A 245 17.04 -10.90 -11.16
C ASP A 245 16.56 -9.45 -11.02
N PRO A 246 17.46 -8.46 -11.16
CA PRO A 246 17.09 -7.05 -11.06
C PRO A 246 16.09 -6.61 -12.15
N GLN A 247 15.92 -7.38 -13.23
CA GLN A 247 14.93 -7.08 -14.26
C GLN A 247 13.49 -7.03 -13.71
N TYR A 248 13.19 -7.84 -12.69
CA TYR A 248 11.83 -7.94 -12.14
C TYR A 248 11.58 -6.99 -10.97
N SER A 249 12.61 -6.27 -10.53
CA SER A 249 12.52 -5.32 -9.40
C SER A 249 11.86 -5.95 -8.17
N LEU A 250 12.15 -7.23 -7.89
CA LEU A 250 11.61 -7.90 -6.70
C LEU A 250 12.39 -7.45 -5.47
N ARG A 251 11.66 -7.24 -4.37
CA ARG A 251 12.25 -6.87 -3.08
C ARG A 251 13.11 -8.02 -2.56
N GLN A 252 14.23 -7.67 -1.94
CA GLN A 252 15.20 -8.66 -1.44
C GLN A 252 15.10 -8.88 0.08
N SER A 253 14.21 -8.14 0.75
CA SER A 253 13.96 -8.17 2.20
C SER A 253 12.49 -7.87 2.49
N PRO A 254 11.98 -8.09 3.72
CA PRO A 254 10.57 -7.83 4.02
C PRO A 254 10.21 -6.34 3.83
N PRO A 255 8.97 -6.00 3.45
CA PRO A 255 8.48 -4.63 3.45
C PRO A 255 8.56 -4.01 4.86
N PRO A 256 8.88 -2.71 5.00
CA PRO A 256 8.80 -2.05 6.29
C PRO A 256 7.34 -1.87 6.72
N ASP A 257 7.08 -1.82 8.04
CA ASP A 257 5.76 -1.47 8.58
C ASP A 257 5.27 -0.08 8.14
N ALA A 258 6.20 0.82 7.79
CA ALA A 258 5.93 2.14 7.28
C ALA A 258 6.82 2.43 6.07
N TYR A 259 6.22 2.90 5.00
CA TYR A 259 6.94 3.38 3.83
C TYR A 259 7.41 4.81 4.10
N LEU A 260 8.72 4.99 4.17
CA LEU A 260 9.37 6.26 4.50
C LEU A 260 10.39 6.57 3.41
N VAL A 261 10.16 7.65 2.66
CA VAL A 261 11.10 8.10 1.63
C VAL A 261 12.24 8.89 2.30
N PRO A 262 13.51 8.43 2.20
CA PRO A 262 14.65 9.19 2.71
C PRO A 262 14.79 10.54 2.00
N ASN A 263 15.10 11.60 2.76
CA ASN A 263 15.45 12.94 2.25
C ASN A 263 14.33 13.77 1.59
N VAL A 264 13.05 13.45 1.82
CA VAL A 264 11.96 14.40 1.54
C VAL A 264 12.02 15.52 2.59
N ILE A 265 12.77 16.58 2.28
CA ILE A 265 12.67 17.86 2.98
C ILE A 265 11.44 18.55 2.41
N GLY A 266 10.29 18.38 3.07
CA GLY A 266 9.07 19.08 2.69
C GLY A 266 9.27 20.60 2.76
N THR A 267 9.41 21.25 1.61
CA THR A 267 9.22 22.70 1.51
C THR A 267 7.75 22.94 1.22
N CYS A 268 6.93 23.24 2.23
CA CYS A 268 5.60 23.83 1.99
C CYS A 268 5.84 25.24 1.43
N THR A 269 5.92 25.38 0.11
CA THR A 269 5.84 26.68 -0.56
C THR A 269 4.39 27.08 -0.71
N ASP A 270 4.11 28.35 -0.43
CA ASP A 270 2.81 29.00 -0.34
C ASP A 270 1.65 28.37 -1.14
N SER A 271 0.55 28.17 -0.41
CA SER A 271 -0.83 27.96 -0.87
C SER A 271 -1.17 26.64 -1.60
N TYR A 272 -1.81 25.74 -0.84
CA TYR A 272 -2.68 24.64 -1.29
C TYR A 272 -2.07 23.29 -1.69
N VAL A 273 -1.00 22.82 -1.05
CA VAL A 273 -0.72 21.37 -0.97
C VAL A 273 0.08 21.15 0.30
N CYS A 274 -0.44 20.41 1.29
CA CYS A 274 0.37 19.80 2.37
C CYS A 274 -0.54 18.83 3.17
N CYS A 275 -0.97 17.74 2.51
CA CYS A 275 -1.33 16.46 3.15
C CYS A 275 -0.86 15.25 2.31
N ASP A 276 -0.22 15.47 1.17
CA ASP A 276 -0.14 14.46 0.12
C ASP A 276 1.17 13.67 0.09
N ASP A 277 2.19 14.09 0.85
CA ASP A 277 3.42 13.31 1.03
C ASP A 277 3.72 13.17 2.54
N PHE A 278 3.53 11.96 3.07
CA PHE A 278 3.70 11.60 4.49
C PHE A 278 5.18 11.69 4.94
N PRO A 279 5.47 12.00 6.23
CA PRO A 279 5.22 11.06 7.35
C PRO A 279 4.61 11.68 8.62
N ASP A 280 3.90 10.86 9.40
CA ASP A 280 3.33 11.19 10.73
C ASP A 280 4.38 11.59 11.79
N LYS A 281 5.66 11.43 11.46
CA LYS A 281 6.80 11.73 12.33
C LYS A 281 7.92 12.33 11.50
N ILE A 282 8.33 13.53 11.86
CA ILE A 282 9.54 14.14 11.32
C ILE A 282 10.66 13.91 12.35
N LYS A 283 11.71 13.21 11.93
CA LYS A 283 12.94 13.08 12.71
C LYS A 283 13.95 14.09 12.22
N TRP A 284 14.49 14.90 13.12
CA TRP A 284 15.59 15.80 12.79
C TRP A 284 16.64 15.82 13.90
N LYS A 285 17.83 16.33 13.56
CA LYS A 285 19.01 16.31 14.41
C LYS A 285 19.50 17.73 14.66
N ILE A 286 19.50 18.17 15.91
CA ILE A 286 20.11 19.44 16.32
C ILE A 286 21.29 19.12 17.25
N LYS A 287 22.50 19.56 16.86
CA LYS A 287 23.73 19.42 17.66
C LYS A 287 23.99 18.00 18.19
N GLY A 288 23.68 16.97 17.41
CA GLY A 288 23.95 15.58 17.77
C GLY A 288 22.82 14.84 18.49
N VAL A 289 21.75 15.53 18.90
CA VAL A 289 20.60 14.91 19.57
C VAL A 289 19.49 14.68 18.55
N MET A 290 18.95 13.45 18.53
CA MET A 290 17.81 13.07 17.69
C MET A 290 16.51 13.39 18.42
N SER A 291 15.61 14.15 17.78
CA SER A 291 14.28 14.47 18.29
C SER A 291 13.21 14.01 17.30
N THR A 292 12.00 13.72 17.82
CA THR A 292 10.85 13.23 17.03
C THR A 292 9.65 14.13 17.34
N LEU A 293 9.02 14.69 16.30
CA LEU A 293 7.78 15.47 16.43
C LEU A 293 6.63 14.69 15.80
N TYR A 294 5.49 14.64 16.48
CA TYR A 294 4.31 13.95 15.99
C TYR A 294 3.34 14.95 15.36
N CYS A 295 2.64 14.56 14.30
CA CYS A 295 1.55 15.38 13.74
C CYS A 295 0.46 15.72 14.77
N SER A 296 0.27 14.86 15.78
CA SER A 296 -0.62 15.13 16.93
C SER A 296 -0.19 16.33 17.76
N ASP A 297 1.10 16.66 17.81
CA ASP A 297 1.64 17.78 18.57
C ASP A 297 1.33 19.14 17.89
N MET A 298 0.90 19.12 16.62
CA MET A 298 0.54 20.30 15.84
C MET A 298 -0.99 20.53 15.75
N THR A 299 -1.79 19.73 16.47
CA THR A 299 -3.26 19.68 16.32
C THR A 299 -4.02 20.92 16.77
N GLU A 300 -3.43 21.82 17.56
CA GLU A 300 -4.12 23.04 18.01
C GLU A 300 -4.40 24.07 16.89
N TYR A 301 -3.86 23.88 15.67
CA TYR A 301 -3.87 24.88 14.60
C TYR A 301 -4.74 24.56 13.37
N ARG A 302 -5.81 23.76 13.49
CA ARG A 302 -6.75 23.54 12.36
C ARG A 302 -7.70 24.73 12.14
N CYS A 303 -7.60 25.37 10.97
CA CYS A 303 -8.54 26.40 10.49
C CYS A 303 -9.96 25.85 10.30
N LYS A 304 -10.97 26.45 10.95
CA LYS A 304 -12.40 26.14 10.72
C LYS A 304 -12.98 26.97 9.57
N LYS A 305 -13.40 26.33 8.48
CA LYS A 305 -14.17 26.96 7.37
C LYS A 305 -15.58 27.35 7.85
N LYS A 306 -15.96 28.64 7.72
CA LYS A 306 -17.35 29.10 7.87
C LYS A 306 -17.78 29.87 6.61
N LYS A 307 -18.83 29.41 5.94
CA LYS A 307 -19.58 30.06 4.83
C LYS A 307 -18.73 30.88 3.83
N GLY A 308 -18.02 30.21 2.94
CA GLY A 308 -17.59 30.80 1.66
C GLY A 308 -16.51 31.89 1.73
N LYS A 309 -15.84 32.09 2.87
CA LYS A 309 -14.60 32.88 2.95
C LYS A 309 -13.55 32.10 3.74
N SER A 310 -12.35 32.02 3.17
CA SER A 310 -11.15 31.59 3.90
C SER A 310 -10.91 32.58 5.03
N LEU A 311 -11.11 32.14 6.27
CA LEU A 311 -10.53 32.81 7.44
C LEU A 311 -9.32 31.96 7.81
N CYS A 312 -8.16 32.30 7.26
CA CYS A 312 -6.95 32.16 8.04
C CYS A 312 -7.03 33.28 9.09
N PRO A 313 -7.02 32.98 10.40
CA PRO A 313 -6.72 33.99 11.38
C PRO A 313 -5.27 34.40 11.14
N ASN A 314 -5.07 35.61 10.63
CA ASN A 314 -3.83 36.32 10.92
C ASN A 314 -3.89 36.62 12.42
N GLU A 315 -3.42 35.71 13.27
CA GLU A 315 -3.17 35.96 14.70
C GLU A 315 -1.90 36.78 14.92
N CYS A 316 -1.48 37.55 13.92
CA CYS A 316 -0.85 38.84 14.13
C CYS A 316 -1.76 39.86 13.47
N GLY A 317 -2.74 40.37 14.22
CA GLY A 317 -3.51 41.52 13.80
C GLY A 317 -2.55 42.69 13.60
N THR A 318 -2.19 42.97 12.34
CA THR A 318 -1.76 44.27 11.83
C THR A 318 -1.43 44.12 10.34
N THR A 319 -2.00 45.00 9.55
CA THR A 319 -1.42 45.43 8.28
C THR A 319 -0.05 46.04 8.58
N ALA A 320 1.06 45.36 8.30
CA ALA A 320 2.39 45.99 8.45
C ALA A 320 3.43 45.39 7.50
N THR A 321 3.94 46.25 6.65
CA THR A 321 5.02 46.17 5.66
C THR A 321 6.41 45.86 6.27
N TRP A 322 6.51 45.16 7.40
CA TRP A 322 7.72 45.12 8.24
C TRP A 322 8.34 43.73 8.46
N CYS A 323 7.86 42.67 7.80
CA CYS A 323 8.70 41.48 7.62
C CYS A 323 9.70 41.77 6.50
N ASN A 324 10.91 42.20 6.86
CA ASN A 324 12.04 42.13 5.96
C ASN A 324 12.28 40.65 5.66
N LYS A 325 11.75 40.20 4.51
CA LYS A 325 12.10 38.93 3.89
C LYS A 325 13.61 38.96 3.65
N ASP A 326 14.37 38.03 4.23
CA ASP A 326 15.57 37.64 3.51
C ASP A 326 15.11 36.98 2.20
N ALA A 327 15.91 37.10 1.15
CA ALA A 327 15.52 36.70 -0.21
C ALA A 327 15.36 35.17 -0.39
N LYS A 328 15.28 34.38 0.70
CA LYS A 328 15.23 32.91 0.67
C LYS A 328 14.14 32.27 1.51
N GLY A 329 13.36 33.05 2.28
CA GLY A 329 12.13 32.54 2.92
C GLY A 329 12.37 31.48 4.00
N GLN A 330 13.45 31.57 4.77
CA GLN A 330 13.73 30.61 5.84
C GLN A 330 13.14 31.06 7.19
N VAL A 331 12.63 30.11 7.97
CA VAL A 331 12.17 30.32 9.36
C VAL A 331 13.33 29.96 10.30
N GLU A 332 13.74 30.90 11.15
CA GLU A 332 14.79 30.66 12.16
C GLU A 332 14.22 30.17 13.49
N PHE A 333 14.79 29.09 14.01
CA PHE A 333 14.49 28.52 15.33
C PHE A 333 15.57 28.90 16.33
N GLY A 334 15.16 29.29 17.54
CA GLY A 334 16.03 29.52 18.69
C GLY A 334 15.74 28.55 19.82
N THR A 335 16.58 28.55 20.85
CA THR A 335 16.33 27.81 22.09
C THR A 335 16.17 28.82 23.22
N ASN A 336 15.15 28.65 24.07
CA ASN A 336 15.00 29.49 25.26
C ASN A 336 16.01 29.06 26.34
N GLU A 337 16.05 29.82 27.43
CA GLU A 337 16.93 29.60 28.58
C GLU A 337 16.69 28.27 29.33
N ASN A 338 15.59 27.58 29.06
CA ASN A 338 15.27 26.25 29.60
C ASN A 338 15.61 25.10 28.64
N GLY A 339 16.08 25.40 27.41
CA GLY A 339 16.40 24.40 26.40
C GLY A 339 15.24 24.02 25.48
N ASP A 340 14.09 24.71 25.57
CA ASP A 340 12.96 24.49 24.67
C ASP A 340 13.16 25.22 23.34
N THR A 341 12.73 24.60 22.25
CA THR A 341 12.77 25.23 20.91
C THR A 341 11.67 26.29 20.81
N ILE A 342 12.05 27.52 20.49
CA ILE A 342 11.13 28.66 20.31
C ILE A 342 11.29 29.27 18.92
N PHE A 343 10.19 29.72 18.33
CA PHE A 343 10.21 30.52 17.10
C PHE A 343 10.79 31.92 17.42
N LYS A 344 11.86 32.32 16.73
CA LYS A 344 12.34 33.70 16.82
C LYS A 344 11.43 34.59 15.97
N GLY A 345 10.30 35.02 16.53
CA GLY A 345 9.35 35.83 15.76
C GLY A 345 8.27 36.62 16.50
N CYS A 346 7.90 36.32 17.75
CA CYS A 346 6.84 37.08 18.44
C CYS A 346 7.14 37.30 19.93
N PRO A 347 7.34 38.55 20.40
CA PRO A 347 7.36 38.86 21.82
C PRO A 347 5.94 38.95 22.39
N PHE A 348 5.79 38.41 23.60
CA PHE A 348 4.61 38.40 24.48
C PHE A 348 3.70 39.65 24.44
N VAL A 349 2.37 39.42 24.50
CA VAL A 349 1.44 40.38 25.14
C VAL A 349 0.42 39.67 26.04
N LYS A 350 0.35 40.15 27.28
CA LYS A 350 -0.61 39.80 28.35
C LYS A 350 -2.00 40.46 28.11
N ARG A 351 -3.07 39.71 28.45
CA ARG A 351 -4.48 40.10 28.78
C ARG A 351 -5.58 39.92 27.70
N VAL A 352 -6.68 39.31 28.17
CA VAL A 352 -8.00 39.03 27.53
C VAL A 352 -8.93 40.28 27.62
N PRO A 353 -10.00 40.42 26.79
CA PRO A 353 -11.35 40.22 27.36
C PRO A 353 -12.47 39.64 26.44
N GLU A 354 -13.38 38.94 27.13
CA GLU A 354 -14.76 38.43 26.90
C GLU A 354 -15.74 38.96 25.80
N LYS A 355 -16.62 38.03 25.37
CA LYS A 355 -18.06 38.10 24.91
C LYS A 355 -18.43 37.86 23.42
N ILE A 356 -19.45 36.98 23.26
CA ILE A 356 -20.50 36.76 22.21
C ILE A 356 -20.56 35.26 21.80
N VAL A 357 -21.35 34.38 22.44
CA VAL A 357 -22.83 34.14 22.39
C VAL A 357 -23.34 33.36 21.15
N GLN A 358 -23.76 32.11 21.43
CA GLN A 358 -24.90 31.30 20.92
C GLN A 358 -25.01 30.69 19.50
N ARG A 359 -25.34 29.38 19.53
CA ARG A 359 -26.26 28.54 18.72
C ARG A 359 -26.05 28.45 17.19
N CYS A 360 -25.74 27.23 16.72
CA CYS A 360 -26.66 26.42 15.90
C CYS A 360 -26.12 25.00 15.67
N SER A 361 -27.06 24.09 15.56
CA SER A 361 -27.02 22.63 15.64
C SER A 361 -26.79 21.91 14.31
N LYS A 362 -26.33 20.64 14.40
CA LYS A 362 -26.52 19.50 13.48
C LYS A 362 -25.87 19.53 12.08
N GLY A 363 -25.18 18.42 11.75
CA GLY A 363 -25.25 17.78 10.44
C GLY A 363 -23.99 17.77 9.56
N ASN A 364 -23.47 16.55 9.35
CA ASN A 364 -22.69 16.03 8.20
C ASN A 364 -21.29 16.59 7.90
N ILE A 365 -20.29 15.72 8.06
CA ILE A 365 -18.93 15.87 7.52
C ILE A 365 -18.83 15.00 6.26
N ALA A 366 -18.53 15.63 5.13
CA ALA A 366 -18.05 15.01 3.91
C ALA A 366 -16.92 15.89 3.34
N MET A 367 -15.99 15.22 2.64
CA MET A 367 -14.85 15.72 1.84
C MET A 367 -13.47 15.78 2.49
N ALA A 368 -12.58 14.91 2.01
CA ALA A 368 -11.19 15.21 1.67
C ALA A 368 -10.74 14.34 0.47
N CYS A 369 -9.66 14.73 -0.20
CA CYS A 369 -9.08 14.22 -1.46
C CYS A 369 -9.82 14.60 -2.75
N ARG A 370 -9.42 15.71 -3.37
CA ARG A 370 -9.85 16.06 -4.74
C ARG A 370 -8.76 16.55 -5.69
N GLU A 371 -7.47 16.61 -5.35
CA GLU A 371 -6.47 17.22 -6.27
C GLU A 371 -5.10 16.54 -6.40
N THR A 372 -4.90 15.29 -6.02
CA THR A 372 -3.57 14.64 -6.06
C THR A 372 -3.19 13.89 -7.34
N CYS A 373 -3.78 14.22 -8.49
CA CYS A 373 -3.39 13.58 -9.77
C CYS A 373 -3.06 14.58 -10.87
N LYS A 374 -2.35 15.65 -10.51
CA LYS A 374 -1.71 16.54 -11.47
C LYS A 374 -0.23 16.52 -11.20
N ASP A 375 0.51 16.10 -12.23
CA ASP A 375 1.89 16.49 -12.53
C ASP A 375 2.85 15.31 -12.65
N TYR A 376 2.75 14.56 -13.76
CA TYR A 376 3.91 14.03 -14.47
C TYR A 376 3.58 14.02 -15.98
N SER A 377 4.32 14.82 -16.74
CA SER A 377 4.20 15.03 -18.19
C SER A 377 5.36 14.43 -18.94
#